data_AF-A0A353F4V3-F1
#
_entry.id   AF-A0A353F4V3-F1
#
_cell.length_a   1.000
_cell.length_b   1.000
_cell.length_c   1.000
_cell.angle_alpha   90.00
_cell.angle_beta   90.00
_cell.angle_gamma   90.00
#
_symmetry.space_group_name_H-M   'P 1'
#
loop_
_entity.id
_entity.type
_entity.pdbx_description
1 polymer ?
#
loop_
_entity_poly.entity_id
_entity_poly.type
_entity_poly.pdbx_seq_one_letter_code
_entity_poly.pdbx_strand_id
1 'polypeptide(L)'
;AEKLKIFILAGQSNTVGHANPHTIATLYQSGDPRDEALAKMVFKEGSGLSKAKLDAQLVEARKLDELSGGISFNKLKKMEDGPEKKALEAKVKKHKDAHEAYKSKVTSACVVSDRVYINSIADGSKKSGKLGVGYGGGGKKLGPEFGFGLSMAQKIEGPILLIKTSWGGKSINYNFRPPSAGPYELNDKEKNGGKADEIKKNAGLNYRMMNESIRKVLGNLKENHPAYDAEAGYEIAGFVWFQGYNDQFSDEFRDNYKDNMICFIKDVRKEYKVPKMPFVIGVLGTGRTAEKVGENAVSLGQREAAKAPEFKGNVMSVESFNDYSNFSHEIFSKGWPEHYHEWDTVGSDRPYHYLGSGTFFVRLGDSFANAMAELMAK
;
A
#
# COMPACT_ATOMS: atom_id res chain seq x y z
N ALA A 1 -30.06 5.84 -11.99
CA ALA A 1 -28.96 5.52 -11.08
C ALA A 1 -27.68 6.17 -11.60
N GLU A 2 -26.71 6.49 -10.74
CA GLU A 2 -25.40 6.97 -11.19
C GLU A 2 -24.53 5.81 -11.68
N LYS A 3 -23.63 6.09 -12.63
CA LYS A 3 -22.65 5.12 -13.12
C LYS A 3 -21.75 4.64 -11.98
N LEU A 4 -21.44 3.35 -11.98
CA LEU A 4 -20.39 2.80 -11.12
C LEU A 4 -19.03 3.34 -11.53
N LYS A 5 -18.37 4.04 -10.61
CA LYS A 5 -17.01 4.58 -10.78
C LYS A 5 -16.00 3.51 -10.39
N ILE A 6 -15.23 3.02 -11.35
CA ILE A 6 -14.21 1.97 -11.12
C ILE A 6 -12.82 2.58 -11.10
N PHE A 7 -12.08 2.36 -10.01
CA PHE A 7 -10.67 2.73 -9.91
C PHE A 7 -9.80 1.48 -9.82
N ILE A 8 -8.76 1.41 -10.64
CA ILE A 8 -7.82 0.29 -10.64
C ILE A 8 -6.58 0.68 -9.85
N LEU A 9 -6.17 -0.15 -8.88
CA LEU A 9 -4.91 0.00 -8.15
C LEU A 9 -4.02 -1.18 -8.49
N ALA A 10 -2.86 -0.94 -9.09
CA ALA A 10 -1.93 -2.00 -9.46
C ALA A 10 -0.49 -1.69 -9.09
N GLY A 11 0.30 -2.74 -8.88
CA GLY A 11 1.72 -2.61 -8.61
C GLY A 11 2.30 -3.79 -7.86
N GLN A 12 3.38 -3.54 -7.11
CA GLN A 12 4.10 -4.57 -6.35
C GLN A 12 3.80 -4.52 -4.85
N SER A 13 4.71 -5.05 -4.00
CA SER A 13 4.62 -5.11 -2.53
C SER A 13 4.00 -3.87 -1.86
N ASN A 14 4.35 -2.66 -2.28
CA ASN A 14 3.78 -1.46 -1.64
C ASN A 14 2.31 -1.20 -2.04
N THR A 15 1.88 -1.66 -3.22
CA THR A 15 0.44 -1.75 -3.53
C THR A 15 -0.20 -2.92 -2.79
N VAL A 16 0.50 -4.06 -2.61
CA VAL A 16 0.02 -5.20 -1.79
C VAL A 16 -0.37 -4.71 -0.41
N GLY A 17 0.42 -3.82 0.20
CA GLY A 17 0.09 -3.23 1.49
C GLY A 17 0.51 -4.13 2.63
N HIS A 18 1.52 -3.68 3.38
CA HIS A 18 2.15 -4.48 4.43
C HIS A 18 1.93 -3.93 5.85
N ALA A 19 1.04 -2.95 6.00
CA ALA A 19 0.74 -2.34 7.28
C ALA A 19 -0.28 -3.13 8.10
N ASN A 20 0.03 -3.35 9.37
CA ASN A 20 -0.96 -3.80 10.34
C ASN A 20 -1.89 -2.63 10.70
N PRO A 21 -3.23 -2.84 10.76
CA PRO A 21 -4.18 -1.74 10.92
C PRO A 21 -4.00 -0.86 12.15
N HIS A 22 -3.54 -1.44 13.28
CA HIS A 22 -3.36 -0.69 14.51
C HIS A 22 -2.33 0.44 14.41
N THR A 23 -1.40 0.34 13.46
CA THR A 23 -0.37 1.37 13.24
C THR A 23 -0.93 2.68 12.67
N ILE A 24 -2.17 2.68 12.14
CA ILE A 24 -2.88 3.90 11.70
C ILE A 24 -3.06 4.89 12.88
N ALA A 25 -3.09 4.41 14.13
CA ALA A 25 -3.19 5.28 15.30
C ALA A 25 -2.07 6.32 15.37
N THR A 26 -0.94 6.11 14.69
CA THR A 26 0.15 7.09 14.61
C THR A 26 -0.23 8.38 13.88
N LEU A 27 -1.37 8.44 13.17
CA LEU A 27 -1.95 9.70 12.68
C LEU A 27 -2.16 10.72 13.82
N TYR A 28 -2.51 10.24 15.03
CA TYR A 28 -2.71 11.11 16.19
C TYR A 28 -1.41 11.71 16.74
N GLN A 29 -0.24 11.27 16.27
CA GLN A 29 1.03 11.74 16.80
C GLN A 29 1.44 13.10 16.25
N SER A 30 1.16 13.39 14.97
CA SER A 30 1.77 14.51 14.25
C SER A 30 1.29 15.88 14.74
N GLY A 31 0.03 15.99 15.18
CA GLY A 31 -0.63 17.27 15.41
C GLY A 31 -0.88 18.08 14.13
N ASP A 32 -0.69 17.46 12.95
CA ASP A 32 -0.94 18.09 11.65
C ASP A 32 -2.45 18.05 11.34
N PRO A 33 -3.08 19.18 10.94
CA PRO A 33 -4.48 19.23 10.54
C PRO A 33 -4.88 18.19 9.48
N ARG A 34 -3.97 17.85 8.56
CA ARG A 34 -4.19 16.80 7.56
C ARG A 34 -4.40 15.45 8.23
N ASP A 35 -3.54 15.08 9.17
CA ASP A 35 -3.67 13.77 9.85
C ASP A 35 -4.86 13.72 10.78
N GLU A 36 -5.25 14.85 11.38
CA GLU A 36 -6.50 14.93 12.14
C GLU A 36 -7.73 14.68 11.26
N ALA A 37 -7.74 15.24 10.05
CA ALA A 37 -8.79 14.98 9.07
C ALA A 37 -8.78 13.51 8.61
N LEU A 38 -7.59 12.96 8.33
CA LEU A 38 -7.45 11.55 7.95
C LEU A 38 -7.88 10.61 9.08
N ALA A 39 -7.55 10.92 10.35
CA ALA A 39 -7.97 10.13 11.50
C ALA A 39 -9.50 10.10 11.64
N LYS A 40 -10.18 11.23 11.44
CA LYS A 40 -11.65 11.31 11.39
C LYS A 40 -12.25 10.51 10.23
N MET A 41 -11.56 10.46 9.09
CA MET A 41 -12.01 9.70 7.93
C MET A 41 -11.89 8.18 8.14
N VAL A 42 -10.81 7.71 8.75
CA VAL A 42 -10.48 6.27 8.81
C VAL A 42 -10.94 5.58 10.09
N PHE A 43 -11.22 6.31 11.16
CA PHE A 43 -11.75 5.77 12.41
C PHE A 43 -13.21 6.16 12.63
N LYS A 44 -13.97 5.24 13.23
CA LYS A 44 -15.35 5.47 13.65
C LYS A 44 -15.40 6.61 14.67
N GLU A 45 -16.41 7.46 14.54
CA GLU A 45 -16.73 8.47 15.54
C GLU A 45 -16.97 7.81 16.91
N GLY A 46 -16.53 8.48 17.99
CA GLY A 46 -16.66 7.94 19.34
C GLY A 46 -15.74 6.74 19.66
N SER A 47 -14.79 6.37 18.80
CA SER A 47 -13.84 5.27 19.05
C SER A 47 -12.99 5.45 20.33
N GLY A 48 -12.87 6.68 20.83
CA GLY A 48 -12.07 7.03 21.99
C GLY A 48 -10.56 6.85 21.78
N LEU A 49 -10.12 6.79 20.52
CA LEU A 49 -8.71 6.89 20.14
C LEU A 49 -8.29 8.36 20.18
N SER A 50 -7.05 8.61 20.59
CA SER A 50 -6.48 9.95 20.69
C SER A 50 -4.97 9.88 20.85
N LYS A 51 -4.30 11.03 20.72
CA LYS A 51 -2.87 11.15 21.01
C LYS A 51 -2.52 10.66 22.41
N ALA A 52 -3.29 11.05 23.42
CA ALA A 52 -3.06 10.62 24.80
C ALA A 52 -3.15 9.09 24.99
N LYS A 53 -4.04 8.41 24.24
CA LYS A 53 -4.12 6.94 24.27
C LYS A 53 -2.94 6.27 23.58
N LEU A 54 -2.48 6.82 22.45
CA LEU A 54 -1.27 6.35 21.78
C LEU A 54 -0.03 6.55 22.68
N ASP A 55 0.13 7.74 23.25
CA ASP A 55 1.27 8.07 24.13
C ASP A 55 1.30 7.15 25.35
N ALA A 56 0.15 6.90 25.98
CA ALA A 56 0.03 5.94 27.09
C ALA A 56 0.39 4.50 26.66
N GLN A 57 -0.05 4.07 25.48
CA GLN A 57 0.31 2.76 24.95
C GLN A 57 1.82 2.64 24.71
N LEU A 58 2.47 3.67 24.18
CA LEU A 58 3.92 3.67 23.96
C LEU A 58 4.71 3.55 25.27
N VAL A 59 4.22 4.16 26.36
CA VAL A 59 4.80 3.97 27.70
C VAL A 59 4.68 2.51 28.15
N GLU A 60 3.49 1.91 28.03
CA GLU A 60 3.28 0.51 28.39
C GLU A 60 4.07 -0.46 27.50
N ALA A 61 4.24 -0.14 26.22
CA ALA A 61 5.03 -0.92 25.28
C ALA A 61 6.52 -0.91 25.64
N ARG A 62 7.10 0.25 25.96
CA ARG A 62 8.49 0.34 26.44
C ARG A 62 8.70 -0.44 27.74
N LYS A 63 7.76 -0.34 28.68
CA LYS A 63 7.79 -1.14 29.91
C LYS A 63 7.75 -2.64 29.62
N LEU A 64 6.94 -3.06 28.64
CA LEU A 64 6.91 -4.45 28.22
C LEU A 64 8.26 -4.88 27.63
N ASP A 65 8.91 -4.06 26.80
CA ASP A 65 10.25 -4.32 26.28
C ASP A 65 11.30 -4.46 27.40
N GLU A 66 11.26 -3.60 28.43
CA GLU A 66 12.15 -3.68 29.60
C GLU A 66 11.94 -4.96 30.44
N LEU A 67 10.69 -5.44 30.52
CA LEU A 67 10.33 -6.65 31.25
C LEU A 67 10.67 -7.92 30.45
N SER A 68 10.47 -7.92 29.14
CA SER A 68 10.68 -9.09 28.27
C SER A 68 12.13 -9.22 27.80
N GLY A 69 12.82 -8.10 27.59
CA GLY A 69 14.07 -8.04 26.82
C GLY A 69 13.84 -8.07 25.31
N GLY A 70 12.80 -7.37 24.84
CA GLY A 70 12.45 -7.23 23.43
C GLY A 70 11.82 -8.47 22.79
N ILE A 71 11.90 -8.57 21.45
CA ILE A 71 11.22 -9.59 20.64
C ILE A 71 11.55 -11.03 21.05
N SER A 72 12.80 -11.25 21.46
CA SER A 72 13.34 -12.57 21.76
C SER A 72 13.00 -13.05 23.17
N PHE A 73 12.37 -12.21 24.01
CA PHE A 73 12.15 -12.45 25.43
C PHE A 73 13.46 -12.81 26.16
N ASN A 74 14.56 -12.16 25.78
CA ASN A 74 15.91 -12.50 26.23
C ASN A 74 16.07 -12.42 27.76
N LYS A 75 15.32 -11.53 28.43
CA LYS A 75 15.39 -11.39 29.89
C LYS A 75 14.80 -12.61 30.59
N LEU A 76 13.65 -13.08 30.13
CA LEU A 76 13.01 -14.30 30.64
C LEU A 76 13.86 -15.56 30.36
N LYS A 77 14.44 -15.66 29.16
CA LYS A 77 15.24 -16.83 28.76
C LYS A 77 16.52 -17.00 29.58
N LYS A 78 17.08 -15.92 30.10
CA LYS A 78 18.31 -15.93 30.91
C LYS A 78 18.05 -16.21 32.40
N MET A 79 16.78 -16.26 32.83
CA MET A 79 16.44 -16.55 34.21
C MET A 79 16.34 -18.05 34.46
N GLU A 80 16.91 -18.48 35.59
CA GLU A 80 16.70 -19.80 36.17
C GLU A 80 15.22 -20.03 36.48
N ASP A 81 14.78 -21.28 36.37
CA ASP A 81 13.41 -21.64 36.69
C ASP A 81 13.14 -21.48 38.19
N GLY A 82 12.12 -20.69 38.53
CA GLY A 82 11.80 -20.40 39.92
C GLY A 82 10.63 -19.44 40.10
N PRO A 83 10.27 -19.12 41.36
CA PRO A 83 9.16 -18.21 41.67
C PRO A 83 9.31 -16.83 41.04
N GLU A 84 10.53 -16.29 40.98
CA GLU A 84 10.82 -14.97 40.40
C GLU A 84 10.55 -14.93 38.89
N LYS A 85 11.00 -15.95 38.16
CA LYS A 85 10.74 -16.09 36.72
C LYS A 85 9.25 -16.19 36.45
N LYS A 86 8.53 -17.06 37.18
CA LYS A 86 7.06 -17.19 37.07
C LYS A 86 6.33 -15.88 37.33
N ALA A 87 6.78 -15.10 38.33
CA ALA A 87 6.21 -13.80 38.63
C ALA A 87 6.46 -12.78 37.50
N LEU A 88 7.65 -12.78 36.89
CA LEU A 88 7.96 -11.93 35.75
C LEU A 88 7.19 -12.35 34.49
N GLU A 89 7.06 -13.65 34.21
CA GLU A 89 6.25 -14.19 33.12
C GLU A 89 4.79 -13.75 33.23
N ALA A 90 4.21 -13.81 34.43
CA ALA A 90 2.85 -13.32 34.67
C ALA A 90 2.71 -11.82 34.40
N LYS A 91 3.71 -11.00 34.79
CA LYS A 91 3.74 -9.56 34.50
C LYS A 91 3.85 -9.29 33.00
N VAL A 92 4.80 -9.95 32.32
CA VAL A 92 4.99 -9.84 30.86
C VAL A 92 3.72 -10.24 30.13
N LYS A 93 3.08 -11.34 30.52
CA LYS A 93 1.81 -11.78 29.94
C LYS A 93 0.73 -10.72 30.09
N LYS A 94 0.56 -10.13 31.29
CA LYS A 94 -0.43 -9.07 31.54
C LYS A 94 -0.21 -7.86 30.62
N HIS A 95 1.03 -7.38 30.51
CA HIS A 95 1.35 -6.23 29.64
C HIS A 95 1.18 -6.57 28.15
N LYS A 96 1.55 -7.79 27.73
CA LYS A 96 1.34 -8.27 26.36
C LYS A 96 -0.15 -8.35 26.01
N ASP A 97 -0.97 -8.92 26.88
CA ASP A 97 -2.41 -9.04 26.65
C ASP A 97 -3.07 -7.65 26.54
N ALA A 98 -2.63 -6.68 27.36
CA ALA A 98 -3.07 -5.29 27.27
C ALA A 98 -2.65 -4.62 25.95
N HIS A 99 -1.43 -4.86 25.47
CA HIS A 99 -0.96 -4.36 24.18
C HIS A 99 -1.76 -4.95 23.01
N GLU A 100 -2.02 -6.27 23.01
CA GLU A 100 -2.87 -6.90 22.00
C GLU A 100 -4.32 -6.36 22.04
N ALA A 101 -4.86 -6.10 23.24
CA ALA A 101 -6.17 -5.49 23.40
C ALA A 101 -6.22 -4.06 22.81
N TYR A 102 -5.16 -3.26 23.00
CA TYR A 102 -5.03 -1.96 22.34
C TYR A 102 -5.03 -2.09 20.82
N LYS A 103 -4.20 -2.97 20.26
CA LYS A 103 -4.10 -3.18 18.80
C LYS A 103 -5.43 -3.63 18.20
N SER A 104 -6.11 -4.56 18.88
CA SER A 104 -7.45 -5.03 18.51
C SER A 104 -8.47 -3.88 18.55
N LYS A 105 -8.44 -3.05 19.60
CA LYS A 105 -9.30 -1.86 19.71
C LYS A 105 -9.10 -0.91 18.53
N VAL A 106 -7.85 -0.54 18.21
CA VAL A 106 -7.56 0.35 17.06
C VAL A 106 -8.06 -0.27 15.75
N THR A 107 -7.80 -1.55 15.53
CA THR A 107 -8.25 -2.26 14.31
C THR A 107 -9.77 -2.27 14.20
N SER A 108 -10.48 -2.57 15.28
CA SER A 108 -11.95 -2.60 15.32
C SER A 108 -12.61 -1.22 15.13
N ALA A 109 -11.87 -0.16 15.46
CA ALA A 109 -12.29 1.22 15.29
C ALA A 109 -12.16 1.70 13.85
N CYS A 110 -11.44 1.00 12.97
CA CYS A 110 -11.36 1.37 11.56
C CYS A 110 -12.75 1.33 10.89
N VAL A 111 -13.02 2.30 10.02
CA VAL A 111 -14.25 2.40 9.24
C VAL A 111 -14.34 1.27 8.21
N VAL A 112 -15.57 0.82 7.97
CA VAL A 112 -15.94 0.02 6.81
C VAL A 112 -16.88 0.88 5.98
N SER A 113 -16.55 1.11 4.71
CA SER A 113 -17.33 1.97 3.82
C SER A 113 -18.68 1.34 3.48
N ASP A 114 -19.73 2.16 3.47
CA ASP A 114 -21.05 1.75 2.97
C ASP A 114 -21.22 1.97 1.46
N ARG A 115 -20.33 2.74 0.84
CA ARG A 115 -20.42 3.14 -0.58
C ARG A 115 -19.28 2.62 -1.45
N VAL A 116 -18.10 2.35 -0.87
CA VAL A 116 -16.95 1.85 -1.61
C VAL A 116 -16.82 0.35 -1.41
N TYR A 117 -16.82 -0.38 -2.51
CA TYR A 117 -16.51 -1.80 -2.54
C TYR A 117 -15.15 -2.03 -3.17
N ILE A 118 -14.53 -3.16 -2.86
CA ILE A 118 -13.23 -3.55 -3.42
C ILE A 118 -13.25 -5.01 -3.82
N ASN A 119 -12.61 -5.32 -4.95
CA ASN A 119 -12.12 -6.65 -5.29
C ASN A 119 -10.59 -6.60 -5.32
N SER A 120 -9.93 -7.44 -4.52
CA SER A 120 -8.50 -7.35 -4.30
C SER A 120 -7.79 -8.68 -4.48
N ILE A 121 -6.69 -8.63 -5.23
CA ILE A 121 -5.58 -9.56 -5.20
C ILE A 121 -4.37 -8.86 -4.57
N ALA A 122 -3.89 -9.42 -3.46
CA ALA A 122 -2.72 -8.98 -2.71
C ALA A 122 -1.85 -10.20 -2.41
N ASP A 123 -0.85 -10.45 -3.26
CA ASP A 123 -0.09 -11.70 -3.31
C ASP A 123 -1.01 -12.92 -3.49
N GLY A 124 -1.00 -13.85 -2.52
CA GLY A 124 -1.87 -15.02 -2.48
C GLY A 124 -3.26 -14.74 -1.89
N SER A 125 -3.51 -13.55 -1.35
CA SER A 125 -4.82 -13.19 -0.80
C SER A 125 -5.75 -12.70 -1.90
N LYS A 126 -6.94 -13.28 -1.98
CA LYS A 126 -8.03 -12.85 -2.87
C LYS A 126 -9.28 -12.61 -2.04
N LYS A 127 -9.81 -11.39 -2.06
CA LYS A 127 -10.95 -10.99 -1.24
C LYS A 127 -11.75 -9.89 -1.93
N SER A 128 -13.07 -9.91 -1.77
CA SER A 128 -13.96 -8.83 -2.20
C SER A 128 -14.92 -8.42 -1.07
N GLY A 129 -15.53 -7.25 -1.18
CA GLY A 129 -16.55 -6.76 -0.24
C GLY A 129 -16.49 -5.25 -0.01
N LYS A 130 -17.14 -4.79 1.06
CA LYS A 130 -17.06 -3.39 1.50
C LYS A 130 -15.61 -3.01 1.82
N LEU A 131 -15.17 -1.85 1.34
CA LEU A 131 -13.84 -1.35 1.64
C LEU A 131 -13.67 -1.17 3.15
N GLY A 132 -12.62 -1.76 3.68
CA GLY A 132 -12.17 -1.63 5.06
C GLY A 132 -10.70 -2.01 5.14
N VAL A 133 -10.19 -2.23 6.34
CA VAL A 133 -8.88 -2.88 6.51
C VAL A 133 -8.95 -4.38 6.20
N GLY A 134 -7.81 -5.01 5.92
CA GLY A 134 -7.74 -6.45 5.63
C GLY A 134 -7.81 -6.81 4.14
N TYR A 135 -7.55 -5.86 3.24
CA TYR A 135 -7.35 -6.07 1.79
C TYR A 135 -5.88 -5.95 1.37
N GLY A 136 -4.97 -5.94 2.35
CA GLY A 136 -3.53 -6.02 2.12
C GLY A 136 -2.97 -7.44 2.19
N GLY A 137 -1.64 -7.55 2.29
CA GLY A 137 -0.93 -8.83 2.37
C GLY A 137 -1.49 -9.77 3.44
N GLY A 138 -1.67 -11.04 3.08
CA GLY A 138 -2.21 -12.08 3.96
C GLY A 138 -3.68 -11.90 4.39
N GLY A 139 -4.43 -10.98 3.77
CA GLY A 139 -5.86 -10.75 4.06
C GLY A 139 -6.15 -10.11 5.42
N LYS A 140 -5.13 -9.54 6.07
CA LYS A 140 -5.21 -8.92 7.41
C LYS A 140 -4.63 -7.52 7.46
N LYS A 141 -3.79 -7.18 6.48
CA LYS A 141 -3.08 -5.91 6.40
C LYS A 141 -3.85 -4.88 5.57
N LEU A 142 -3.28 -3.70 5.39
CA LEU A 142 -3.77 -2.68 4.48
C LEU A 142 -2.63 -2.07 3.66
N GLY A 143 -3.00 -1.55 2.51
CA GLY A 143 -2.17 -0.71 1.66
C GLY A 143 -2.86 0.62 1.34
N PRO A 144 -2.48 1.29 0.24
CA PRO A 144 -3.03 2.59 -0.12
C PRO A 144 -4.52 2.53 -0.49
N GLU A 145 -5.08 1.35 -0.75
CA GLU A 145 -6.50 1.19 -1.11
C GLU A 145 -7.46 1.76 -0.07
N PHE A 146 -7.10 1.67 1.22
CA PHE A 146 -7.98 2.07 2.30
C PHE A 146 -8.12 3.61 2.36
N GLY A 147 -7.00 4.33 2.40
CA GLY A 147 -6.99 5.79 2.34
C GLY A 147 -7.55 6.32 1.02
N PHE A 148 -7.17 5.70 -0.10
CA PHE A 148 -7.61 6.11 -1.44
C PHE A 148 -9.12 6.03 -1.59
N GLY A 149 -9.72 4.88 -1.29
CA GLY A 149 -11.16 4.70 -1.50
C GLY A 149 -12.01 5.58 -0.61
N LEU A 150 -11.64 5.74 0.67
CA LEU A 150 -12.37 6.62 1.59
C LEU A 150 -12.23 8.09 1.18
N SER A 151 -11.05 8.54 0.76
CA SER A 151 -10.82 9.91 0.30
C SER A 151 -11.56 10.19 -1.02
N MET A 152 -11.56 9.25 -1.98
CA MET A 152 -12.39 9.38 -3.19
C MET A 152 -13.89 9.48 -2.85
N ALA A 153 -14.36 8.71 -1.86
CA ALA A 153 -15.73 8.80 -1.37
C ALA A 153 -16.09 10.11 -0.64
N GLN A 154 -15.14 11.03 -0.44
CA GLN A 154 -15.46 12.40 0.00
C GLN A 154 -15.46 13.40 -1.17
N LYS A 155 -14.94 13.00 -2.33
CA LYS A 155 -14.67 13.91 -3.47
C LYS A 155 -15.62 13.74 -4.64
N ILE A 156 -16.26 12.57 -4.76
CA ILE A 156 -17.17 12.25 -5.86
C ILE A 156 -18.47 11.64 -5.35
N GLU A 157 -19.54 11.81 -6.11
CA GLU A 157 -20.82 11.14 -5.90
C GLU A 157 -20.84 9.75 -6.55
N GLY A 158 -21.87 8.96 -6.25
CA GLY A 158 -22.13 7.66 -6.87
C GLY A 158 -21.42 6.45 -6.28
N PRO A 159 -21.77 5.24 -6.76
CA PRO A 159 -21.16 4.01 -6.28
C PRO A 159 -19.71 3.89 -6.75
N ILE A 160 -18.83 3.33 -5.91
CA ILE A 160 -17.39 3.23 -6.18
C ILE A 160 -16.93 1.78 -6.01
N LEU A 161 -16.26 1.24 -7.03
CA LEU A 161 -15.58 -0.05 -6.97
C LEU A 161 -14.07 0.11 -7.17
N LEU A 162 -13.28 -0.37 -6.21
CA LEU A 162 -11.85 -0.53 -6.37
C LEU A 162 -11.53 -1.93 -6.92
N ILE A 163 -10.66 -2.01 -7.92
CA ILE A 163 -10.07 -3.27 -8.36
C ILE A 163 -8.58 -3.21 -8.10
N LYS A 164 -8.11 -3.98 -7.12
CA LYS A 164 -6.71 -4.02 -6.71
C LYS A 164 -6.03 -5.29 -7.21
N THR A 165 -4.94 -5.15 -7.95
CA THR A 165 -4.14 -6.28 -8.46
C THR A 165 -2.66 -6.07 -8.14
N SER A 166 -2.13 -6.80 -7.17
CA SER A 166 -0.79 -6.53 -6.64
C SER A 166 -0.05 -7.78 -6.20
N TRP A 167 1.25 -7.83 -6.48
CA TRP A 167 2.14 -8.95 -6.14
C TRP A 167 3.55 -8.46 -5.78
N GLY A 168 4.10 -8.95 -4.67
CA GLY A 168 5.43 -8.63 -4.21
C GLY A 168 6.54 -9.15 -5.15
N GLY A 169 7.69 -8.46 -5.15
CA GLY A 169 8.86 -8.91 -5.91
C GLY A 169 8.69 -8.82 -7.43
N LYS A 170 7.97 -7.82 -7.95
CA LYS A 170 7.68 -7.67 -9.38
C LYS A 170 8.26 -6.39 -9.98
N SER A 171 8.82 -6.49 -11.18
CA SER A 171 9.35 -5.36 -11.95
C SER A 171 8.43 -4.95 -13.10
N ILE A 172 8.50 -3.70 -13.55
CA ILE A 172 7.83 -3.29 -14.79
C ILE A 172 8.60 -3.78 -16.01
N ASN A 173 9.94 -3.88 -15.92
CA ASN A 173 10.74 -4.35 -17.04
C ASN A 173 10.46 -5.81 -17.45
N TYR A 174 10.12 -6.68 -16.48
CA TYR A 174 9.90 -8.12 -16.72
C TYR A 174 8.48 -8.58 -16.41
N ASN A 175 8.01 -8.47 -15.16
CA ASN A 175 6.75 -9.07 -14.75
C ASN A 175 5.52 -8.36 -15.31
N PHE A 176 5.53 -7.03 -15.23
CA PHE A 176 4.48 -6.16 -15.76
C PHE A 176 4.84 -5.58 -17.13
N ARG A 177 5.79 -6.20 -17.84
CA ARG A 177 6.24 -5.73 -19.15
C ARG A 177 5.05 -5.56 -20.08
N PRO A 178 4.78 -4.33 -20.55
CA PRO A 178 3.65 -4.08 -21.43
C PRO A 178 3.96 -4.60 -22.84
N PRO A 179 2.98 -5.14 -23.58
CA PRO A 179 3.19 -5.65 -24.93
C PRO A 179 3.90 -4.68 -25.89
N SER A 180 3.59 -3.38 -25.81
CA SER A 180 4.18 -2.37 -26.71
C SER A 180 5.65 -2.03 -26.39
N ALA A 181 6.20 -2.49 -25.26
CA ALA A 181 7.63 -2.36 -24.97
C ALA A 181 8.49 -3.37 -25.75
N GLY A 182 7.87 -4.30 -26.48
CA GLY A 182 8.55 -5.35 -27.23
C GLY A 182 8.94 -6.56 -26.39
N PRO A 183 9.60 -7.57 -26.98
CA PRO A 183 10.03 -8.76 -26.27
C PRO A 183 10.98 -8.43 -25.12
N TYR A 184 11.07 -9.32 -24.13
CA TYR A 184 12.08 -9.21 -23.07
C TYR A 184 13.42 -9.74 -23.57
N GLU A 185 14.46 -8.93 -23.40
CA GLU A 185 15.82 -9.28 -23.77
C GLU A 185 16.51 -9.99 -22.61
N LEU A 186 17.01 -11.20 -22.87
CA LEU A 186 17.72 -11.99 -21.86
C LEU A 186 19.13 -11.45 -21.64
N ASN A 187 19.55 -11.37 -20.38
CA ASN A 187 20.96 -11.16 -20.05
C ASN A 187 21.77 -12.46 -20.21
N ASP A 188 23.09 -12.37 -20.13
CA ASP A 188 23.99 -13.52 -20.37
C ASP A 188 23.77 -14.67 -19.36
N LYS A 189 23.43 -14.35 -18.11
CA LYS A 189 23.11 -15.36 -17.10
C LYS A 189 21.82 -16.11 -17.46
N GLU A 190 20.80 -15.41 -17.94
CA GLU A 190 19.52 -15.99 -18.33
C GLU A 190 19.64 -16.84 -19.61
N LYS A 191 20.44 -16.38 -20.58
CA LYS A 191 20.76 -17.15 -21.81
C LYS A 191 21.45 -18.47 -21.48
N ASN A 192 22.44 -18.42 -20.59
CA ASN A 192 23.26 -19.59 -20.23
C ASN A 192 22.65 -20.45 -19.11
N GLY A 193 21.53 -20.03 -18.52
CA GLY A 193 20.91 -20.68 -17.36
C GLY A 193 19.96 -21.84 -17.66
N GLY A 194 19.85 -22.28 -18.93
CA GLY A 194 19.02 -23.42 -19.34
C GLY A 194 17.50 -23.21 -19.23
N LYS A 195 17.04 -21.98 -18.94
CA LYS A 195 15.62 -21.62 -18.77
C LYS A 195 15.16 -20.47 -19.68
N ALA A 196 15.90 -20.19 -20.75
CA ALA A 196 15.66 -19.05 -21.64
C ALA A 196 14.21 -18.98 -22.16
N ASP A 197 13.65 -20.11 -22.60
CA ASP A 197 12.29 -20.16 -23.14
C ASP A 197 11.22 -19.92 -22.07
N GLU A 198 11.43 -20.45 -20.86
CA GLU A 198 10.53 -20.22 -19.72
C GLU A 198 10.53 -18.74 -19.33
N ILE A 199 11.71 -18.11 -19.27
CA ILE A 199 11.86 -16.68 -18.94
C ILE A 199 11.14 -15.83 -19.98
N LYS A 200 11.37 -16.09 -21.28
CA LYS A 200 10.68 -15.38 -22.37
C LYS A 200 9.15 -15.54 -22.28
N LYS A 201 8.66 -16.75 -22.00
CA LYS A 201 7.22 -17.02 -21.85
C LYS A 201 6.60 -16.27 -20.65
N ASN A 202 7.35 -16.16 -19.56
CA ASN A 202 6.90 -15.53 -18.31
C ASN A 202 7.06 -14.00 -18.30
N ALA A 203 7.77 -13.40 -19.27
CA ALA A 203 7.76 -11.97 -19.47
C ALA A 203 6.32 -11.45 -19.68
N GLY A 204 5.95 -10.40 -18.95
CA GLY A 204 4.61 -9.82 -18.96
C GLY A 204 3.53 -10.69 -18.30
N LEU A 205 3.88 -11.77 -17.57
CA LEU A 205 2.89 -12.66 -16.95
C LEU A 205 1.97 -11.91 -15.97
N ASN A 206 2.51 -11.02 -15.13
CA ASN A 206 1.70 -10.26 -14.19
C ASN A 206 0.85 -9.19 -14.87
N TYR A 207 1.31 -8.63 -16.01
CA TYR A 207 0.47 -7.77 -16.86
C TYR A 207 -0.77 -8.54 -17.36
N ARG A 208 -0.56 -9.77 -17.86
CA ARG A 208 -1.66 -10.63 -18.32
C ARG A 208 -2.61 -11.02 -17.18
N MET A 209 -2.07 -11.46 -16.04
CA MET A 209 -2.87 -11.83 -14.86
C MET A 209 -3.68 -10.65 -14.30
N MET A 210 -3.11 -9.44 -14.30
CA MET A 210 -3.81 -8.21 -13.92
C MET A 210 -5.05 -7.99 -14.79
N ASN A 211 -4.88 -7.96 -16.11
CA ASN A 211 -5.97 -7.71 -17.03
C ASN A 211 -7.01 -8.83 -17.02
N GLU A 212 -6.59 -10.09 -16.87
CA GLU A 212 -7.51 -11.21 -16.70
C GLU A 212 -8.38 -11.05 -15.44
N SER A 213 -7.78 -10.66 -14.31
CA SER A 213 -8.51 -10.42 -13.07
C SER A 213 -9.49 -9.24 -13.19
N ILE A 214 -9.06 -8.14 -13.81
CA ILE A 214 -9.91 -6.96 -13.99
C ILE A 214 -11.10 -7.31 -14.89
N ARG A 215 -10.87 -7.98 -16.03
CA ARG A 215 -11.96 -8.44 -16.93
C ARG A 215 -12.97 -9.33 -16.21
N LYS A 216 -12.50 -10.23 -15.33
CA LYS A 216 -13.39 -11.09 -14.52
C LYS A 216 -14.31 -10.26 -13.61
N VAL A 217 -13.77 -9.22 -12.97
CA VAL A 217 -14.58 -8.32 -12.14
C VAL A 217 -15.57 -7.51 -12.98
N LEU A 218 -15.11 -6.94 -14.10
CA LEU A 218 -15.97 -6.18 -15.04
C LEU A 218 -17.10 -7.03 -15.63
N GLY A 219 -16.88 -8.34 -15.80
CA GLY A 219 -17.93 -9.28 -16.23
C GLY A 219 -19.00 -9.56 -15.17
N ASN A 220 -18.70 -9.29 -13.89
CA ASN A 220 -19.53 -9.68 -12.73
C ASN A 220 -19.83 -8.49 -11.80
N LEU A 221 -20.09 -7.30 -12.33
CA LEU A 221 -20.23 -6.09 -11.53
C LEU A 221 -21.38 -6.12 -10.51
N LYS A 222 -22.49 -6.81 -10.82
CA LYS A 222 -23.62 -6.99 -9.89
C LYS A 222 -23.21 -7.73 -8.61
N GLU A 223 -22.25 -8.64 -8.69
CA GLU A 223 -21.72 -9.38 -7.54
C GLU A 223 -20.66 -8.57 -6.76
N ASN A 224 -20.03 -7.59 -7.42
CA ASN A 224 -18.92 -6.82 -6.84
C ASN A 224 -19.37 -5.49 -6.24
N HIS A 225 -20.53 -4.96 -6.63
CA HIS A 225 -21.08 -3.74 -6.06
C HIS A 225 -22.62 -3.78 -6.03
N PRO A 226 -23.29 -3.72 -4.85
CA PRO A 226 -24.74 -3.89 -4.75
C PRO A 226 -25.54 -2.76 -5.42
N ALA A 227 -24.98 -1.55 -5.48
CA ALA A 227 -25.59 -0.42 -6.18
C ALA A 227 -25.24 -0.35 -7.68
N TYR A 228 -24.60 -1.38 -8.27
CA TYR A 228 -24.37 -1.41 -9.71
C TYR A 228 -25.69 -1.61 -10.44
N ASP A 229 -26.02 -0.63 -11.29
CA ASP A 229 -27.18 -0.65 -12.16
C ASP A 229 -26.72 -0.85 -13.61
N ALA A 230 -27.30 -1.86 -14.28
CA ALA A 230 -26.86 -2.26 -15.62
C ALA A 230 -27.27 -1.25 -16.70
N GLU A 231 -28.35 -0.48 -16.48
CA GLU A 231 -28.80 0.55 -17.41
C GLU A 231 -27.91 1.80 -17.31
N ALA A 232 -27.53 2.21 -16.10
CA ALA A 232 -26.56 3.27 -15.87
C ALA A 232 -25.16 2.88 -16.39
N GLY A 233 -24.77 1.62 -16.17
CA GLY A 233 -23.48 1.07 -16.56
C GLY A 233 -22.34 1.50 -15.62
N TYR A 234 -21.11 1.39 -16.11
CA TYR A 234 -19.90 1.73 -15.36
C TYR A 234 -18.95 2.60 -16.18
N GLU A 235 -17.97 3.19 -15.50
CA GLU A 235 -16.80 3.79 -16.12
C GLU A 235 -15.53 3.37 -15.39
N ILE A 236 -14.44 3.24 -16.13
CA ILE A 236 -13.10 3.14 -15.53
C ILE A 236 -12.61 4.58 -15.32
N ALA A 237 -12.81 5.08 -14.11
CA ALA A 237 -12.60 6.46 -13.71
C ALA A 237 -11.12 6.82 -13.54
N GLY A 238 -10.27 5.83 -13.26
CA GLY A 238 -8.83 6.07 -13.19
C GLY A 238 -8.01 4.86 -12.79
N PHE A 239 -6.69 5.04 -12.88
CA PHE A 239 -5.71 4.01 -12.58
C PHE A 239 -4.61 4.58 -11.67
N VAL A 240 -4.27 3.84 -10.63
CA VAL A 240 -3.16 4.16 -9.71
C VAL A 240 -2.11 3.07 -9.83
N TRP A 241 -0.88 3.46 -10.12
CA TRP A 241 0.27 2.57 -10.20
C TRP A 241 1.27 2.87 -9.10
N PHE A 242 1.57 1.88 -8.26
CA PHE A 242 2.63 2.02 -7.25
C PHE A 242 3.59 0.82 -7.21
N GLN A 243 4.71 0.99 -7.92
CA GLN A 243 5.76 0.01 -8.13
C GLN A 243 7.08 0.74 -8.44
N GLY A 244 8.23 0.07 -8.34
CA GLY A 244 9.51 0.59 -8.85
C GLY A 244 10.72 -0.01 -8.13
N TYR A 245 10.54 -0.40 -6.86
CA TYR A 245 11.61 -0.90 -5.99
C TYR A 245 12.46 -2.03 -6.61
N ASN A 246 11.87 -2.99 -7.33
CA ASN A 246 12.68 -4.07 -7.91
C ASN A 246 13.42 -3.69 -9.20
N ASP A 247 12.97 -2.67 -9.91
CA ASP A 247 13.65 -2.21 -11.13
C ASP A 247 14.95 -1.46 -10.78
N GLN A 248 15.10 -0.93 -9.55
CA GLN A 248 16.26 -0.11 -9.18
C GLN A 248 17.59 -0.89 -9.07
N PHE A 249 17.53 -2.22 -8.96
CA PHE A 249 18.69 -3.06 -8.66
C PHE A 249 19.45 -3.59 -9.89
N SER A 250 18.99 -3.26 -11.11
CA SER A 250 19.65 -3.57 -12.37
C SER A 250 19.66 -2.32 -13.25
N ASP A 251 20.80 -2.04 -13.87
CA ASP A 251 20.99 -0.93 -14.80
C ASP A 251 19.98 -1.03 -15.95
N GLU A 252 19.88 -2.23 -16.52
CA GLU A 252 18.98 -2.55 -17.62
C GLU A 252 17.49 -2.34 -17.27
N PHE A 253 17.12 -2.51 -15.99
CA PHE A 253 15.73 -2.36 -15.53
C PHE A 253 15.42 -0.90 -15.15
N ARG A 254 16.35 -0.20 -14.48
CA ARG A 254 16.11 1.18 -14.06
C ARG A 254 16.22 2.16 -15.22
N ASP A 255 17.14 1.92 -16.16
CA ASP A 255 17.45 2.87 -17.25
C ASP A 255 16.32 2.90 -18.30
N ASN A 256 15.54 1.83 -18.41
CA ASN A 256 14.39 1.76 -19.32
C ASN A 256 13.02 1.97 -18.63
N TYR A 257 13.02 2.31 -17.33
CA TYR A 257 11.79 2.40 -16.53
C TYR A 257 10.80 3.42 -17.12
N LYS A 258 11.29 4.59 -17.56
CA LYS A 258 10.47 5.64 -18.17
C LYS A 258 9.72 5.13 -19.40
N ASP A 259 10.43 4.51 -20.33
CA ASP A 259 9.86 4.09 -21.61
C ASP A 259 8.89 2.92 -21.43
N ASN A 260 9.21 1.98 -20.52
CA ASN A 260 8.30 0.93 -20.10
C ASN A 260 7.04 1.49 -19.44
N MET A 261 7.14 2.54 -18.62
CA MET A 261 5.98 3.19 -17.99
C MET A 261 5.07 3.85 -19.03
N ILE A 262 5.65 4.54 -20.02
CA ILE A 262 4.89 5.15 -21.12
C ILE A 262 4.15 4.08 -21.91
N CYS A 263 4.82 2.97 -22.26
CA CYS A 263 4.20 1.83 -22.91
C CYS A 263 3.07 1.23 -22.06
N PHE A 264 3.30 1.07 -20.75
CA PHE A 264 2.32 0.50 -19.83
C PHE A 264 1.04 1.34 -19.78
N ILE A 265 1.18 2.66 -19.63
CA ILE A 265 0.04 3.59 -19.61
C ILE A 265 -0.75 3.53 -20.92
N LYS A 266 -0.06 3.52 -22.07
CA LYS A 266 -0.70 3.37 -23.39
C LYS A 266 -1.48 2.07 -23.50
N ASP A 267 -0.86 0.96 -23.11
CA ASP A 267 -1.43 -0.36 -23.27
C ASP A 267 -2.63 -0.60 -22.36
N VAL A 268 -2.60 -0.12 -21.10
CA VAL A 268 -3.80 -0.22 -20.24
C VAL A 268 -4.93 0.69 -20.74
N ARG A 269 -4.63 1.89 -21.25
CA ARG A 269 -5.63 2.77 -21.86
C ARG A 269 -6.27 2.13 -23.09
N LYS A 270 -5.48 1.45 -23.92
CA LYS A 270 -5.94 0.71 -25.09
C LYS A 270 -6.80 -0.50 -24.69
N GLU A 271 -6.34 -1.28 -23.71
CA GLU A 271 -7.04 -2.45 -23.16
C GLU A 271 -8.46 -2.08 -22.72
N TYR A 272 -8.58 -0.99 -21.96
CA TYR A 272 -9.86 -0.54 -21.40
C TYR A 272 -10.62 0.45 -22.29
N LYS A 273 -10.07 0.80 -23.46
CA LYS A 273 -10.63 1.77 -24.41
C LYS A 273 -10.90 3.15 -23.80
N VAL A 274 -10.03 3.59 -22.88
CA VAL A 274 -10.11 4.90 -22.21
C VAL A 274 -8.84 5.70 -22.53
N PRO A 275 -8.71 6.32 -23.73
CA PRO A 275 -7.46 6.91 -24.22
C PRO A 275 -6.92 8.08 -23.38
N LYS A 276 -7.77 8.72 -22.57
CA LYS A 276 -7.40 9.80 -21.64
C LYS A 276 -7.61 9.43 -20.18
N MET A 277 -7.63 8.13 -19.84
CA MET A 277 -7.86 7.66 -18.47
C MET A 277 -6.93 8.39 -17.48
N PRO A 278 -7.49 9.05 -16.45
CA PRO A 278 -6.70 9.59 -15.34
C PRO A 278 -5.75 8.53 -14.79
N PHE A 279 -4.46 8.85 -14.73
CA PHE A 279 -3.44 7.92 -14.29
C PHE A 279 -2.53 8.56 -13.24
N VAL A 280 -2.40 7.93 -12.08
CA VAL A 280 -1.52 8.39 -10.99
C VAL A 280 -0.35 7.42 -10.85
N ILE A 281 0.87 7.96 -10.92
CA ILE A 281 2.11 7.24 -10.65
C ILE A 281 2.59 7.58 -9.25
N GLY A 282 2.66 6.58 -8.36
CA GLY A 282 3.36 6.74 -7.09
C GLY A 282 4.87 6.69 -7.28
N VAL A 283 5.54 7.81 -7.02
CA VAL A 283 7.01 7.91 -7.10
C VAL A 283 7.61 7.15 -5.93
N LEU A 284 8.62 6.32 -6.18
CA LEU A 284 9.31 5.52 -5.18
C LEU A 284 10.02 6.44 -4.17
N GLY A 285 9.55 6.43 -2.93
CA GLY A 285 9.98 7.31 -1.85
C GLY A 285 10.76 6.60 -0.74
N THR A 286 11.29 5.39 -0.97
CA THR A 286 12.01 4.62 0.06
C THR A 286 13.27 5.33 0.58
N GLY A 287 13.81 6.27 -0.21
CA GLY A 287 14.91 7.15 0.20
C GLY A 287 14.54 8.19 1.27
N ARG A 288 13.24 8.35 1.61
CA ARG A 288 12.68 9.24 2.65
C ARG A 288 12.86 10.74 2.44
N THR A 289 13.98 11.19 1.87
CA THR A 289 14.27 12.61 1.64
C THR A 289 14.20 12.95 0.15
N ALA A 290 13.91 14.20 -0.17
CA ALA A 290 13.91 14.69 -1.54
C ALA A 290 15.26 14.44 -2.24
N GLU A 291 16.38 14.64 -1.54
CA GLU A 291 17.73 14.36 -2.03
C GLU A 291 17.91 12.89 -2.43
N LYS A 292 17.64 11.94 -1.52
CA LYS A 292 17.81 10.51 -1.79
C LYS A 292 16.84 9.97 -2.82
N VAL A 293 15.64 10.53 -2.89
CA VAL A 293 14.69 10.19 -3.96
C VAL A 293 15.10 10.84 -5.28
N GLY A 294 15.79 11.98 -5.26
CA GLY A 294 16.36 12.63 -6.44
C GLY A 294 17.54 11.88 -7.05
N GLU A 295 18.31 11.17 -6.23
CA GLU A 295 19.40 10.29 -6.67
C GLU A 295 18.91 8.98 -7.32
N ASN A 296 17.65 8.59 -7.09
CA ASN A 296 17.11 7.32 -7.55
C ASN A 296 16.62 7.39 -9.01
N ALA A 297 17.29 6.67 -9.92
CA ALA A 297 16.97 6.66 -11.35
C ALA A 297 15.53 6.20 -11.66
N VAL A 298 14.97 5.25 -10.90
CA VAL A 298 13.57 4.83 -11.08
C VAL A 298 12.62 5.96 -10.70
N SER A 299 12.88 6.65 -9.59
CA SER A 299 12.08 7.81 -9.17
C SER A 299 12.13 8.96 -10.18
N LEU A 300 13.29 9.19 -10.82
CA LEU A 300 13.41 10.12 -11.94
C LEU A 300 12.59 9.65 -13.15
N GLY A 301 12.73 8.39 -13.56
CA GLY A 301 11.99 7.80 -14.67
C GLY A 301 10.46 7.85 -14.49
N GLN A 302 9.98 7.70 -13.25
CA GLN A 302 8.56 7.86 -12.91
C GLN A 302 8.05 9.28 -13.16
N ARG A 303 8.81 10.29 -12.74
CA ARG A 303 8.47 11.71 -12.97
C ARG A 303 8.52 12.06 -14.44
N GLU A 304 9.56 11.61 -15.14
CA GLU A 304 9.73 11.85 -16.57
C GLU A 304 8.61 11.22 -17.39
N ALA A 305 8.22 9.97 -17.06
CA ALA A 305 7.09 9.32 -17.71
C ALA A 305 5.80 10.12 -17.50
N ALA A 306 5.53 10.59 -16.28
CA ALA A 306 4.35 11.43 -16.00
C ALA A 306 4.34 12.74 -16.80
N LYS A 307 5.52 13.30 -17.11
CA LYS A 307 5.71 14.55 -17.87
C LYS A 307 5.74 14.35 -19.39
N ALA A 308 5.61 13.12 -19.90
CA ALA A 308 5.60 12.88 -21.34
C ALA A 308 4.55 13.76 -22.04
N PRO A 309 4.84 14.38 -23.19
CA PRO A 309 3.94 15.37 -23.82
C PRO A 309 2.52 14.84 -24.09
N GLU A 310 2.42 13.57 -24.46
CA GLU A 310 1.17 12.85 -24.72
C GLU A 310 0.30 12.61 -23.47
N PHE A 311 0.86 12.79 -22.28
CA PHE A 311 0.19 12.58 -20.99
C PHE A 311 -0.18 13.89 -20.29
N LYS A 312 0.09 15.03 -20.94
CA LYS A 312 -0.24 16.35 -20.43
C LYS A 312 -1.74 16.43 -20.09
N GLY A 313 -2.03 16.68 -18.81
CA GLY A 313 -3.37 16.89 -18.29
C GLY A 313 -4.12 15.62 -17.84
N ASN A 314 -3.58 14.41 -18.06
CA ASN A 314 -4.27 13.17 -17.66
C ASN A 314 -3.36 12.15 -16.95
N VAL A 315 -2.10 12.49 -16.67
CA VAL A 315 -1.19 11.72 -15.81
C VAL A 315 -0.55 12.64 -14.77
N MET A 316 -0.46 12.19 -13.52
CA MET A 316 0.24 12.87 -12.43
C MET A 316 1.14 11.92 -11.68
N SER A 317 2.24 12.45 -11.14
CA SER A 317 3.10 11.74 -10.21
C SER A 317 2.86 12.23 -8.79
N VAL A 318 2.90 11.32 -7.82
CA VAL A 318 2.71 11.59 -6.39
C VAL A 318 3.95 11.15 -5.62
N GLU A 319 4.54 12.08 -4.89
CA GLU A 319 5.78 11.88 -4.14
C GLU A 319 5.52 11.13 -2.82
N SER A 320 5.70 9.81 -2.80
CA SER A 320 5.41 9.02 -1.60
C SER A 320 6.31 9.35 -0.40
N PHE A 321 7.48 9.95 -0.60
CA PHE A 321 8.36 10.34 0.51
C PHE A 321 7.76 11.46 1.37
N ASN A 322 6.89 12.30 0.81
CA ASN A 322 6.17 13.33 1.57
C ASN A 322 5.18 12.74 2.59
N ASP A 323 4.71 11.51 2.34
CA ASP A 323 3.76 10.81 3.21
C ASP A 323 4.46 9.89 4.23
N TYR A 324 5.79 9.80 4.18
CA TYR A 324 6.58 8.88 5.01
C TYR A 324 6.38 9.18 6.51
N SER A 325 6.16 8.13 7.30
CA SER A 325 6.06 8.25 8.75
C SER A 325 7.45 8.39 9.40
N ASN A 326 7.94 9.62 9.54
CA ASN A 326 9.20 9.90 10.25
C ASN A 326 9.17 9.49 11.72
N PHE A 327 8.04 9.67 12.41
CA PHE A 327 7.86 9.21 13.79
C PHE A 327 8.11 7.71 13.96
N SER A 328 7.46 6.87 13.15
CA SER A 328 7.70 5.41 13.18
C SER A 328 9.14 5.04 12.80
N HIS A 329 9.79 5.85 11.94
CA HIS A 329 11.19 5.61 11.58
C HIS A 329 12.14 5.89 12.74
N GLU A 330 11.93 6.97 13.48
CA GLU A 330 12.74 7.29 14.67
C GLU A 330 12.69 6.13 15.66
N ILE A 331 11.51 5.55 15.90
CA ILE A 331 11.36 4.38 16.77
C ILE A 331 12.08 3.15 16.18
N PHE A 332 11.91 2.86 14.88
CA PHE A 332 12.62 1.76 14.23
C PHE A 332 14.15 1.87 14.36
N SER A 333 14.67 3.08 14.20
CA SER A 333 16.10 3.38 14.17
C SER A 333 16.78 3.32 15.54
N LYS A 334 16.02 3.26 16.65
CA LYS A 334 16.58 2.98 17.99
C LYS A 334 17.15 1.56 18.11
N GLY A 335 16.73 0.63 17.26
CA GLY A 335 17.00 -0.80 17.39
C GLY A 335 15.73 -1.58 17.70
N TRP A 336 14.91 -1.81 16.66
CA TRP A 336 13.61 -2.46 16.79
C TRP A 336 13.59 -3.86 17.47
N PRO A 337 14.66 -4.71 17.47
CA PRO A 337 14.56 -6.00 18.16
C PRO A 337 14.49 -5.86 19.68
N GLU A 338 15.24 -4.91 20.24
CA GLU A 338 15.27 -4.64 21.68
C GLU A 338 14.08 -3.78 22.12
N HIS A 339 13.57 -2.94 21.21
CA HIS A 339 12.39 -2.08 21.39
C HIS A 339 11.18 -2.61 20.62
N TYR A 340 10.97 -3.92 20.64
CA TYR A 340 10.03 -4.58 19.73
C TYR A 340 8.59 -4.15 19.96
N HIS A 341 8.14 -4.04 21.20
CA HIS A 341 6.77 -3.68 21.50
C HIS A 341 6.50 -2.20 21.25
N GLU A 342 7.48 -1.32 21.53
CA GLU A 342 7.41 0.09 21.11
C GLU A 342 7.32 0.19 19.58
N TRP A 343 8.15 -0.55 18.85
CA TRP A 343 8.12 -0.63 17.39
C TRP A 343 6.81 -1.21 16.84
N ASP A 344 6.34 -2.32 17.39
CA ASP A 344 5.10 -2.98 16.97
C ASP A 344 3.87 -2.11 17.25
N THR A 345 3.97 -1.09 18.10
CA THR A 345 2.89 -0.10 18.27
C THR A 345 2.74 0.81 17.04
N VAL A 346 3.83 1.07 16.30
CA VAL A 346 3.90 2.14 15.29
C VAL A 346 4.19 1.66 13.87
N GLY A 347 4.75 0.46 13.73
CA GLY A 347 5.08 -0.15 12.44
C GLY A 347 4.94 -1.66 12.47
N SER A 348 5.09 -2.29 11.30
CA SER A 348 4.91 -3.73 11.15
C SER A 348 5.77 -4.38 10.07
N ASP A 349 6.65 -3.61 9.42
CA ASP A 349 7.53 -4.13 8.38
C ASP A 349 8.81 -3.27 8.23
N ARG A 350 9.70 -3.63 7.31
CA ARG A 350 10.98 -2.97 7.08
C ARG A 350 10.84 -1.67 6.28
N PRO A 351 11.89 -0.82 6.27
CA PRO A 351 11.87 0.45 5.54
C PRO A 351 11.53 0.36 4.05
N TYR A 352 11.88 -0.75 3.38
CA TYR A 352 11.55 -0.97 1.96
C TYR A 352 10.04 -1.18 1.71
N HIS A 353 9.27 -1.49 2.76
CA HIS A 353 7.80 -1.50 2.78
C HIS A 353 7.21 -0.31 3.55
N TYR A 354 7.93 0.82 3.60
CA TYR A 354 7.53 2.02 4.31
C TYR A 354 7.13 1.71 5.76
N LEU A 355 7.96 0.89 6.42
CA LEU A 355 7.81 0.49 7.83
C LEU A 355 6.57 -0.36 8.11
N GLY A 356 5.79 -0.74 7.10
CA GLY A 356 4.44 -1.24 7.33
C GLY A 356 3.60 -0.22 8.12
N SER A 357 3.83 1.08 7.90
CA SER A 357 3.12 2.14 8.62
C SER A 357 1.74 2.37 8.02
N GLY A 358 0.71 2.16 8.81
CA GLY A 358 -0.68 2.45 8.45
C GLY A 358 -0.89 3.93 8.13
N THR A 359 -0.24 4.81 8.89
CA THR A 359 -0.25 6.27 8.62
C THR A 359 0.31 6.60 7.24
N PHE A 360 1.45 6.00 6.86
CA PHE A 360 1.99 6.19 5.51
C PHE A 360 0.98 5.77 4.44
N PHE A 361 0.38 4.59 4.56
CA PHE A 361 -0.56 4.10 3.54
C PHE A 361 -1.87 4.89 3.49
N VAL A 362 -2.37 5.38 4.63
CA VAL A 362 -3.54 6.26 4.65
C VAL A 362 -3.23 7.60 3.99
N ARG A 363 -2.12 8.25 4.35
CA ARG A 363 -1.67 9.50 3.74
C ARG A 363 -1.42 9.34 2.24
N LEU A 364 -0.71 8.30 1.83
CA LEU A 364 -0.43 8.03 0.42
C LEU A 364 -1.70 7.76 -0.38
N GLY A 365 -2.64 6.97 0.19
CA GLY A 365 -3.93 6.75 -0.43
C GLY A 365 -4.70 8.05 -0.65
N ASP A 366 -4.71 8.95 0.33
CA ASP A 366 -5.30 10.28 0.20
C ASP A 366 -4.56 11.15 -0.84
N SER A 367 -3.23 11.15 -0.86
CA SER A 367 -2.43 11.84 -1.87
C SER A 367 -2.77 11.36 -3.29
N PHE A 368 -2.93 10.04 -3.48
CA PHE A 368 -3.39 9.47 -4.74
C PHE A 368 -4.82 9.90 -5.09
N ALA A 369 -5.73 9.96 -4.11
CA ALA A 369 -7.10 10.39 -4.33
C ALA A 369 -7.19 11.88 -4.71
N ASN A 370 -6.37 12.74 -4.09
CA ASN A 370 -6.28 14.16 -4.43
C ASN A 370 -5.78 14.35 -5.87
N ALA A 371 -4.70 13.67 -6.25
CA ALA A 371 -4.19 13.71 -7.63
C ALA A 371 -5.20 13.15 -8.64
N MET A 372 -5.88 12.05 -8.28
CA MET A 372 -6.91 11.45 -9.12
C MET A 372 -8.09 12.42 -9.35
N ALA A 373 -8.58 13.05 -8.28
CA ALA A 373 -9.66 14.03 -8.38
C ALA A 373 -9.27 15.25 -9.22
N GLU A 374 -8.03 15.75 -9.09
CA GLU A 374 -7.53 16.84 -9.95
C GLU A 374 -7.50 16.45 -11.43
N LEU A 375 -7.07 15.22 -11.75
CA LEU A 375 -7.08 14.72 -13.12
C LEU A 375 -8.50 14.52 -13.67
N MET A 376 -9.44 14.07 -12.84
CA MET A 376 -10.84 13.88 -13.24
C MET A 376 -11.59 15.19 -13.49
N ALA A 377 -11.12 16.31 -12.91
CA ALA A 377 -11.72 17.63 -13.09
C ALA A 377 -11.27 18.35 -14.38
N LYS A 378 -10.31 17.79 -15.12
CA LYS A 378 -9.78 18.32 -16.39
C LYS A 378 -10.44 17.63 -17.57
#